data_AF-A0A366KM74-F1
#
_entry.id   AF-A0A366KM74-F1
#
_cell.length_a   1.000
_cell.length_b   1.000
_cell.length_c   1.000
_cell.angle_alpha   90.00
_cell.angle_beta   90.00
_cell.angle_gamma   90.00
#
_symmetry.space_group_name_H-M   'P 1'
#
loop_
_entity.id
_entity.type
_entity.pdbx_description
1 polymer ?
#
loop_
_entity_poly.entity_id
_entity_poly.type
_entity_poly.pdbx_seq_one_letter_code
_entity_poly.pdbx_strand_id
1 'polypeptide(L)'
;MTSYHLPYFGEIDLTQLKEYYDIEIKWNERKLNIDLNFGGKTISEEEIEKVKIFLDNIGKFDTQNKNHILDDFETQPSMTVDYINFYLDEFDDDELSEIIGINDKQISKEIQLLNQLKLVRIGFYPDEKYDSERYAIFDYSIYLDGEPSNQLLVVIIDKNGELDHITWES
;
A
#
# COMPACT_ATOMS: atom_id res chain seq x y z
N MET A 1 -21.76 -3.64 -24.53
CA MET A 1 -20.35 -3.47 -24.13
C MET A 1 -20.28 -2.12 -23.47
N THR A 2 -20.09 -2.11 -22.16
CA THR A 2 -19.89 -0.88 -21.39
C THR A 2 -18.41 -0.86 -21.07
N SER A 3 -17.64 -0.19 -21.93
CA SER A 3 -16.20 -0.04 -21.74
C SER A 3 -15.92 1.22 -20.93
N TYR A 4 -14.95 1.12 -20.03
CA TYR A 4 -14.56 2.20 -19.15
C TYR A 4 -13.03 2.36 -19.15
N HIS A 5 -12.55 3.59 -19.29
CA HIS A 5 -11.13 3.89 -19.30
C HIS A 5 -10.59 4.07 -17.88
N LEU A 6 -9.71 3.16 -17.46
CA LEU A 6 -9.09 3.19 -16.15
C LEU A 6 -7.60 3.55 -16.28
N PRO A 7 -7.07 4.48 -15.45
CA PRO A 7 -5.65 4.84 -15.48
C PRO A 7 -4.77 3.61 -15.37
N TYR A 8 -3.68 3.58 -16.15
CA TYR A 8 -2.73 2.46 -16.27
C TYR A 8 -3.28 1.20 -16.96
N PHE A 9 -4.52 0.79 -16.68
CA PHE A 9 -5.13 -0.42 -17.23
C PHE A 9 -5.76 -0.25 -18.62
N GLY A 10 -6.06 0.98 -19.04
CA GLY A 10 -6.73 1.26 -20.31
C GLY A 10 -8.22 0.89 -20.26
N GLU A 11 -8.76 0.37 -21.37
CA GLU A 11 -10.18 0.03 -21.47
C GLU A 11 -10.51 -1.29 -20.75
N ILE A 12 -11.49 -1.25 -19.86
CA ILE A 12 -12.06 -2.42 -19.18
C ILE A 12 -13.52 -2.60 -19.58
N ASP A 13 -13.93 -3.82 -19.94
CA ASP A 13 -15.34 -4.17 -20.18
C ASP A 13 -16.03 -4.51 -18.85
N LEU A 14 -16.89 -3.61 -18.38
CA LEU A 14 -17.61 -3.74 -17.10
C LEU A 14 -18.62 -4.90 -17.07
N THR A 15 -18.84 -5.58 -18.20
CA THR A 15 -19.76 -6.72 -18.32
C THR A 15 -19.06 -8.06 -18.54
N GLN A 16 -17.73 -8.05 -18.72
CA GLN A 16 -16.90 -9.23 -18.98
C GLN A 16 -15.56 -9.14 -18.23
N LEU A 17 -15.64 -8.89 -16.93
CA LEU A 17 -14.46 -8.79 -16.08
C LEU A 17 -13.75 -10.14 -15.97
N LYS A 18 -12.42 -10.07 -15.97
CA LYS A 18 -11.55 -11.13 -15.45
C LYS A 18 -11.53 -11.02 -13.93
N GLU A 19 -11.22 -12.13 -13.28
CA GLU A 19 -11.09 -12.17 -11.82
C GLU A 19 -9.90 -11.32 -11.31
N TYR A 20 -8.86 -11.18 -12.14
CA TYR A 20 -7.60 -10.55 -11.79
C TYR A 20 -7.03 -9.74 -12.96
N TYR A 21 -6.58 -8.53 -12.66
CA TYR A 21 -5.80 -7.67 -13.54
C TYR A 21 -4.62 -7.11 -12.75
N ASP A 22 -3.45 -7.05 -13.37
CA ASP A 22 -2.25 -6.47 -12.77
C ASP A 22 -1.51 -5.57 -13.75
N ILE A 23 -0.78 -4.61 -13.20
CA ILE A 23 0.18 -3.79 -13.93
C ILE A 23 1.31 -3.34 -13.01
N GLU A 24 2.52 -3.27 -13.56
CA GLU A 24 3.68 -2.63 -12.93
C GLU A 24 3.86 -1.23 -13.55
N ILE A 25 3.93 -0.20 -12.71
CA ILE A 25 4.21 1.18 -13.15
C ILE A 25 5.51 1.71 -12.54
N LYS A 26 6.12 2.68 -13.21
CA LYS A 26 7.23 3.45 -12.64
C LYS A 26 6.68 4.56 -11.74
N TRP A 27 6.90 4.45 -10.43
CA TRP A 27 6.46 5.40 -9.41
C TRP A 27 7.64 5.85 -8.55
N ASN A 28 7.94 7.16 -8.51
CA ASN A 28 9.08 7.72 -7.78
C ASN A 28 10.40 6.95 -8.01
N GLU A 29 10.72 6.72 -9.28
CA GLU A 29 11.91 5.98 -9.76
C GLU A 29 11.96 4.49 -9.41
N ARG A 30 10.92 3.95 -8.78
CA ARG A 30 10.78 2.53 -8.41
C ARG A 30 9.61 1.88 -9.15
N LYS A 31 9.48 0.57 -8.97
CA LYS A 31 8.34 -0.22 -9.42
C LYS A 31 7.23 -0.15 -8.37
N LEU A 32 6.01 0.03 -8.82
CA LEU A 32 4.79 -0.08 -8.02
C LEU A 32 3.86 -1.05 -8.72
N ASN A 33 3.47 -2.11 -8.04
CA ASN A 33 2.48 -3.06 -8.54
C ASN A 33 1.08 -2.58 -8.21
N ILE A 34 0.16 -2.67 -9.15
CA ILE A 34 -1.25 -2.34 -8.95
C ILE A 34 -2.08 -3.50 -9.46
N ASP A 35 -3.02 -3.99 -8.65
CA ASP A 35 -3.92 -5.07 -9.02
C ASP A 35 -5.39 -4.76 -8.73
N LEU A 36 -6.26 -5.29 -9.60
CA LEU A 36 -7.70 -5.25 -9.48
C LEU A 36 -8.21 -6.68 -9.30
N ASN A 37 -8.99 -6.89 -8.24
CA ASN A 37 -9.55 -8.19 -7.89
C ASN A 37 -11.06 -8.09 -7.93
N PHE A 38 -11.68 -8.88 -8.80
CA PHE A 38 -13.13 -8.95 -8.94
C PHE A 38 -13.63 -10.34 -8.51
N GLY A 39 -14.65 -10.38 -7.66
CA GLY A 39 -15.40 -11.61 -7.34
C GLY A 39 -16.45 -11.91 -8.40
N GLY A 40 -17.01 -10.87 -9.02
CA GLY A 40 -17.99 -10.95 -10.08
C GLY A 40 -17.38 -10.87 -11.49
N LYS A 41 -18.23 -11.10 -12.49
CA LYS A 41 -17.90 -10.85 -13.91
C LYS A 41 -18.38 -9.49 -14.40
N THR A 42 -19.07 -8.75 -13.55
CA THR A 42 -19.69 -7.46 -13.87
C THR A 42 -19.50 -6.51 -12.69
N ILE A 43 -19.32 -5.22 -12.96
CA ILE A 43 -19.27 -4.18 -11.95
C ILE A 43 -20.09 -2.96 -12.42
N SER A 44 -20.59 -2.16 -11.49
CA SER A 44 -21.27 -0.91 -11.82
C SER A 44 -20.25 0.17 -12.26
N GLU A 45 -20.71 1.13 -13.06
CA GLU A 45 -19.92 2.32 -13.38
C GLU A 45 -19.57 3.14 -12.12
N GLU A 46 -20.44 3.14 -11.11
CA GLU A 46 -20.19 3.84 -9.84
C GLU A 46 -18.99 3.25 -9.08
N GLU A 47 -18.89 1.93 -8.99
CA GLU A 47 -17.80 1.29 -8.24
C GLU A 47 -16.46 1.39 -8.97
N ILE A 48 -16.44 1.28 -10.31
CA ILE A 48 -15.20 1.45 -11.07
C ILE A 48 -14.72 2.92 -11.10
N GLU A 49 -15.64 3.90 -11.03
CA GLU A 49 -15.29 5.31 -10.88
C GLU A 49 -14.57 5.56 -9.55
N LYS A 50 -14.97 4.90 -8.46
CA LYS A 50 -14.27 4.98 -7.18
C LYS A 50 -12.83 4.47 -7.30
N VAL A 51 -12.60 3.32 -7.96
CA VAL A 51 -11.24 2.82 -8.25
C VAL A 51 -10.45 3.86 -9.05
N LYS A 52 -11.06 4.47 -10.06
CA LYS A 52 -10.42 5.52 -10.86
C LYS A 52 -9.96 6.70 -10.00
N ILE A 53 -10.79 7.15 -9.06
CA ILE A 53 -10.44 8.24 -8.12
C ILE A 53 -9.18 7.89 -7.32
N PHE A 54 -9.04 6.66 -6.83
CA PHE A 54 -7.82 6.22 -6.14
C PHE A 54 -6.61 6.24 -7.08
N LEU A 55 -6.73 5.69 -8.29
CA LEU A 55 -5.63 5.62 -9.25
C LEU A 55 -5.15 7.00 -9.71
N ASP A 56 -6.05 7.96 -9.87
CA ASP A 56 -5.72 9.35 -10.21
C ASP A 56 -5.04 10.09 -9.05
N ASN A 57 -5.21 9.61 -7.81
CA ASN A 57 -4.78 10.29 -6.59
C ASN A 57 -3.82 9.46 -5.73
N ILE A 58 -3.08 8.50 -6.32
CA ILE A 58 -2.15 7.62 -5.59
C ILE A 58 -1.24 8.40 -4.64
N GLY A 59 -0.66 9.52 -5.10
CA GLY A 59 0.24 10.33 -4.26
C GLY A 59 -0.43 10.98 -3.05
N LYS A 60 -1.72 11.34 -3.17
CA LYS A 60 -2.51 11.88 -2.05
C LYS A 60 -2.74 10.78 -1.01
N PHE A 61 -3.16 9.59 -1.46
CA PHE A 61 -3.40 8.46 -0.57
C PHE A 61 -2.10 7.94 0.06
N ASP A 62 -0.98 7.88 -0.67
CA ASP A 62 0.34 7.56 -0.11
C ASP A 62 0.73 8.52 1.02
N THR A 63 0.52 9.82 0.83
CA THR A 63 0.79 10.83 1.87
C THR A 63 -0.12 10.66 3.08
N GLN A 64 -1.43 10.46 2.84
CA GLN A 64 -2.41 10.25 3.90
C GLN A 64 -2.10 8.99 4.71
N ASN A 65 -1.78 7.89 4.04
CA ASN A 65 -1.49 6.61 4.67
C ASN A 65 -0.19 6.66 5.48
N LYS A 66 0.82 7.41 5.05
CA LYS A 66 2.02 7.66 5.87
C LYS A 66 1.73 8.44 7.16
N ASN A 67 0.79 9.38 7.12
CA ASN A 67 0.34 10.03 8.35
C ASN A 67 -0.38 9.04 9.28
N HIS A 68 -1.25 8.19 8.74
CA HIS A 68 -1.91 7.13 9.52
C HIS A 68 -0.91 6.15 10.14
N ILE A 69 0.13 5.77 9.40
CA ILE A 69 1.24 4.92 9.91
C ILE A 69 1.97 5.62 11.06
N LEU A 70 2.24 6.93 10.94
CA LEU A 70 2.89 7.70 12.00
C LEU A 70 1.99 7.80 13.25
N ASP A 71 0.71 8.10 13.08
CA ASP A 71 -0.27 8.19 14.16
C ASP A 71 -0.44 6.82 14.88
N ASP A 72 -0.43 5.72 14.13
CA ASP A 72 -0.45 4.35 14.66
C ASP A 72 0.84 4.04 15.44
N PHE A 73 2.01 4.44 14.94
CA PHE A 73 3.27 4.29 15.67
C PHE A 73 3.30 5.03 17.01
N GLU A 74 2.72 6.23 17.06
CA GLU A 74 2.62 7.03 18.28
C GLU A 74 1.61 6.43 19.30
N THR A 75 0.67 5.61 18.82
CA THR A 75 -0.39 4.99 19.64
C THR A 75 0.03 3.59 20.11
N GLN A 76 0.81 3.51 21.18
CA GLN A 76 1.31 2.23 21.70
C GLN A 76 0.28 1.49 22.58
N PRO A 77 0.14 0.15 22.46
CA PRO A 77 0.78 -0.73 21.48
C PRO A 77 0.09 -0.69 20.11
N SER A 78 0.85 -0.90 19.02
CA SER A 78 0.34 -0.92 17.64
C SER A 78 1.12 -1.82 16.70
N MET A 79 0.51 -2.15 15.56
CA MET A 79 1.13 -2.99 14.53
C MET A 79 2.34 -2.31 13.89
N THR A 80 2.33 -0.98 13.77
CA THR A 80 3.49 -0.25 13.24
C THR A 80 4.70 -0.33 14.19
N VAL A 81 4.47 -0.33 15.50
CA VAL A 81 5.55 -0.49 16.48
C VAL A 81 6.16 -1.88 16.39
N ASP A 82 5.34 -2.92 16.31
CA ASP A 82 5.82 -4.30 16.17
C ASP A 82 6.60 -4.49 14.86
N TYR A 83 6.11 -3.91 13.75
CA TYR A 83 6.81 -3.89 12.47
C TYR A 83 8.20 -3.24 12.56
N ILE A 84 8.32 -2.09 13.22
CA ILE A 84 9.60 -1.38 13.34
C ILE A 84 10.55 -2.12 14.29
N ASN A 85 10.04 -2.67 15.39
CA ASN A 85 10.84 -3.45 16.33
C ASN A 85 11.42 -4.69 15.68
N PHE A 86 10.71 -5.34 14.75
CA PHE A 86 11.26 -6.44 13.97
C PHE A 86 12.60 -6.06 13.32
N TYR A 87 12.68 -4.91 12.64
CA TYR A 87 13.94 -4.48 12.02
C TYR A 87 15.02 -4.14 13.06
N LEU A 88 14.64 -3.55 14.18
CA LEU A 88 15.59 -3.23 15.25
C LEU A 88 16.16 -4.49 15.93
N ASP A 89 15.38 -5.57 16.00
CA ASP A 89 15.78 -6.82 16.62
C ASP A 89 16.58 -7.71 15.65
N GLU A 90 16.28 -7.67 14.34
CA GLU A 90 16.91 -8.51 13.33
C GLU A 90 18.24 -7.96 12.80
N PHE A 91 18.42 -6.64 12.76
CA PHE A 91 19.60 -6.01 12.17
C PHE A 91 20.50 -5.36 13.23
N ASP A 92 21.81 -5.45 13.04
CA ASP A 92 22.75 -4.75 13.89
C ASP A 92 22.87 -3.24 13.53
N ASP A 93 23.63 -2.50 14.33
CA ASP A 93 23.77 -1.05 14.17
C ASP A 93 24.40 -0.63 12.84
N ASP A 94 25.28 -1.45 12.26
CA ASP A 94 25.94 -1.17 10.99
C ASP A 94 24.95 -1.42 9.84
N GLU A 95 24.23 -2.55 9.87
CA GLU A 95 23.18 -2.89 8.89
C GLU A 95 22.04 -1.88 8.91
N LEU A 96 21.54 -1.49 10.09
CA LEU A 96 20.52 -0.46 10.24
C LEU A 96 20.98 0.89 9.68
N SER A 97 22.27 1.21 9.84
CA SER A 97 22.84 2.44 9.30
C SER A 97 22.86 2.43 7.77
N GLU A 98 23.06 1.28 7.13
CA GLU A 98 22.96 1.13 5.67
C GLU A 98 21.53 1.33 5.18
N ILE A 99 20.55 0.76 5.89
CA ILE A 99 19.11 0.90 5.58
C ILE A 99 18.66 2.36 5.72
N ILE A 100 19.01 3.00 6.83
CA ILE A 100 18.63 4.38 7.14
C ILE A 100 19.40 5.38 6.25
N GLY A 101 20.63 5.04 5.88
CA GLY A 101 21.56 5.91 5.19
C GLY A 101 22.21 6.93 6.13
N ILE A 102 21.61 8.12 6.28
CA ILE A 102 22.16 9.17 7.14
C ILE A 102 21.56 9.03 8.53
N ASN A 103 22.38 8.57 9.49
CA ASN A 103 21.97 8.47 10.88
C ASN A 103 21.98 9.86 11.56
N ASP A 104 20.85 10.57 11.51
CA ASP A 104 20.66 11.82 12.24
C ASP A 104 20.43 11.51 13.72
N LYS A 105 21.43 11.84 14.55
CA LYS A 105 21.38 11.62 16.00
C LYS A 105 20.28 12.41 16.73
N GLN A 106 19.62 13.36 16.06
CA GLN A 106 18.49 14.09 16.62
C GLN A 106 17.15 13.35 16.43
N ILE A 107 17.11 12.35 15.54
CA ILE A 107 15.92 11.56 15.23
C ILE A 107 16.15 10.13 15.73
N SER A 108 15.14 9.53 16.37
CA SER A 108 15.27 8.16 16.85
C SER A 108 15.40 7.17 15.69
N LYS A 109 16.04 6.00 15.92
CA LYS A 109 16.23 4.99 14.86
C LYS A 109 14.90 4.50 14.30
N GLU A 110 13.89 4.38 15.16
CA GLU A 110 12.52 4.00 14.82
C GLU A 110 11.91 4.94 13.78
N ILE A 111 11.97 6.25 14.03
CA ILE A 111 11.46 7.26 13.09
C ILE A 111 12.28 7.27 11.80
N GLN A 112 13.60 7.06 11.90
CA GLN A 112 14.46 6.95 10.72
C GLN A 112 14.10 5.74 9.86
N LEU A 113 13.77 4.59 10.46
CA LEU A 113 13.27 3.40 9.76
C LEU A 113 11.88 3.64 9.14
N LEU A 114 10.96 4.28 9.86
CA LEU A 114 9.64 4.65 9.31
C LEU A 114 9.77 5.51 8.05
N ASN A 115 10.73 6.43 8.01
CA ASN A 115 11.01 7.26 6.83
C ASN A 115 11.52 6.45 5.62
N GLN A 116 11.97 5.20 5.83
CA GLN A 116 12.35 4.30 4.75
C GLN A 116 11.18 3.55 4.13
N LEU A 117 9.98 3.55 4.72
CA LEU A 117 8.81 2.89 4.15
C LEU A 117 8.47 3.42 2.76
N LYS A 118 8.40 2.51 1.78
CA LYS A 118 8.02 2.78 0.40
C LYS A 118 6.78 1.97 0.04
N LEU A 119 5.84 2.61 -0.66
CA LEU A 119 4.69 1.94 -1.25
C LEU A 119 5.17 0.99 -2.36
N VAL A 120 4.84 -0.30 -2.25
CA VAL A 120 5.28 -1.35 -3.18
C VAL A 120 4.14 -1.99 -3.96
N ARG A 121 2.92 -1.97 -3.40
CA ARG A 121 1.73 -2.50 -4.05
C ARG A 121 0.46 -1.75 -3.65
N ILE A 122 -0.49 -1.64 -4.59
CA ILE A 122 -1.87 -1.24 -4.33
C ILE A 122 -2.82 -2.31 -4.87
N GLY A 123 -3.60 -2.93 -3.99
CA GLY A 123 -4.65 -3.90 -4.37
C GLY A 123 -6.04 -3.31 -4.21
N PHE A 124 -6.90 -3.46 -5.22
CA PHE A 124 -8.31 -3.04 -5.17
C PHE A 124 -9.26 -4.24 -5.17
N TYR A 125 -10.31 -4.17 -4.36
CA TYR A 125 -11.36 -5.17 -4.19
C TYR A 125 -12.76 -4.50 -4.26
N PRO A 126 -13.13 -3.92 -5.42
CA PRO A 126 -14.26 -3.00 -5.51
C PRO A 126 -15.64 -3.65 -5.51
N ASP A 127 -15.72 -4.98 -5.56
CA ASP A 127 -16.99 -5.73 -5.58
C ASP A 127 -17.12 -6.70 -4.39
N GLU A 128 -16.46 -6.38 -3.27
CA GLU A 128 -16.51 -7.15 -2.02
C GLU A 128 -16.08 -8.62 -2.22
N LYS A 129 -15.17 -8.87 -3.18
CA LYS A 129 -14.57 -10.19 -3.38
C LYS A 129 -14.06 -10.74 -2.04
N TYR A 130 -14.52 -11.93 -1.68
CA TYR A 130 -14.23 -12.61 -0.41
C TYR A 130 -14.88 -12.02 0.84
N ASP A 131 -16.01 -11.29 0.70
CA ASP A 131 -16.71 -10.62 1.80
C ASP A 131 -15.77 -9.69 2.60
N SER A 132 -14.73 -9.16 1.94
CA SER A 132 -13.79 -8.27 2.59
C SER A 132 -14.33 -6.85 2.58
N GLU A 133 -14.52 -6.25 3.75
CA GLU A 133 -14.75 -4.80 3.90
C GLU A 133 -13.57 -3.95 3.36
N ARG A 134 -12.46 -4.62 3.01
CA ARG A 134 -11.26 -4.06 2.40
C ARG A 134 -11.58 -3.60 0.98
N TYR A 135 -11.48 -2.29 0.73
CA TYR A 135 -11.68 -1.75 -0.61
C TYR A 135 -10.35 -1.53 -1.34
N ALA A 136 -9.42 -0.81 -0.71
CA ALA A 136 -8.07 -0.60 -1.23
C ALA A 136 -7.03 -0.94 -0.17
N ILE A 137 -5.98 -1.64 -0.60
CA ILE A 137 -4.89 -2.13 0.24
C ILE A 137 -3.59 -1.51 -0.27
N PHE A 138 -2.84 -0.86 0.62
CA PHE A 138 -1.56 -0.23 0.32
C PHE A 138 -0.47 -0.95 1.10
N ASP A 139 0.39 -1.67 0.38
CA ASP A 139 1.48 -2.42 0.99
C ASP A 139 2.74 -1.57 1.00
N TYR A 140 3.32 -1.37 2.18
CA TYR A 140 4.58 -0.67 2.37
C TYR A 140 5.68 -1.63 2.82
N SER A 141 6.89 -1.39 2.34
CA SER A 141 8.06 -2.16 2.74
C SER A 141 9.30 -1.28 2.81
N ILE A 142 10.27 -1.72 3.60
CA ILE A 142 11.64 -1.20 3.61
C ILE A 142 12.44 -1.97 2.57
N TYR A 143 13.23 -1.25 1.77
CA TYR A 143 14.08 -1.86 0.76
C TYR A 143 15.40 -2.31 1.39
N LEU A 144 15.76 -3.56 1.13
CA LEU A 144 17.02 -4.19 1.52
C LEU A 144 17.74 -4.60 0.24
N ASP A 145 19.00 -4.21 0.07
CA ASP A 145 19.80 -4.51 -1.13
C ASP A 145 19.13 -4.13 -2.47
N GLY A 146 18.29 -3.09 -2.46
CA GLY A 146 17.61 -2.58 -3.65
C GLY A 146 16.27 -3.25 -3.98
N GLU A 147 15.82 -4.21 -3.18
CA GLU A 147 14.54 -4.90 -3.33
C GLU A 147 13.67 -4.71 -2.07
N PRO A 148 12.33 -4.71 -2.17
CA PRO A 148 11.48 -4.65 -0.99
C PRO A 148 11.61 -5.92 -0.15
N SER A 149 11.66 -5.77 1.18
CA SER A 149 11.64 -6.92 2.09
C SER A 149 10.30 -7.67 2.02
N ASN A 150 10.28 -8.91 2.51
CA ASN A 150 9.04 -9.68 2.66
C ASN A 150 8.16 -9.22 3.83
N GLN A 151 8.57 -8.20 4.59
CA GLN A 151 7.78 -7.64 5.67
C GLN A 151 6.95 -6.46 5.15
N LEU A 152 5.64 -6.63 5.16
CA LEU A 152 4.70 -5.63 4.66
C LEU A 152 3.97 -4.96 5.82
N LEU A 153 4.09 -3.64 5.89
CA LEU A 153 3.16 -2.83 6.67
C LEU A 153 1.99 -2.46 5.75
N VAL A 154 0.81 -2.96 6.06
CA VAL A 154 -0.36 -2.94 5.18
C VAL A 154 -1.37 -1.94 5.72
N VAL A 155 -1.70 -0.94 4.91
CA VAL A 155 -2.75 0.04 5.22
C VAL A 155 -3.99 -0.29 4.42
N ILE A 156 -5.10 -0.57 5.12
CA ILE A 156 -6.38 -0.88 4.51
C ILE A 156 -7.28 0.34 4.65
N ILE A 157 -7.83 0.79 3.52
CA ILE A 157 -8.76 1.91 3.46
C ILE A 157 -10.06 1.49 2.80
N ASP A 158 -11.15 2.11 3.25
CA ASP A 158 -12.49 1.87 2.74
C ASP A 158 -12.71 2.57 1.37
N LYS A 159 -13.90 2.38 0.79
CA LYS A 159 -14.29 2.99 -0.48
C LYS A 159 -14.38 4.51 -0.46
N ASN A 160 -14.44 5.12 0.71
CA ASN A 160 -14.45 6.58 0.90
C ASN A 160 -13.04 7.14 1.10
N GLY A 161 -12.03 6.26 1.20
CA GLY A 161 -10.65 6.63 1.47
C GLY A 161 -10.38 6.89 2.95
N GLU A 162 -11.24 6.40 3.85
CA GLU A 162 -11.05 6.44 5.29
C GLU A 162 -10.22 5.23 5.75
N LEU A 163 -9.42 5.41 6.80
CA LEU A 163 -8.63 4.32 7.37
C LEU A 163 -9.58 3.30 8.00
N ASP A 164 -9.46 2.04 7.60
CA ASP A 164 -10.09 0.92 8.29
C ASP A 164 -9.13 0.41 9.38
N HIS A 165 -7.99 -0.15 9.00
CA HIS A 165 -6.94 -0.56 9.93
C HIS A 165 -5.56 -0.69 9.28
N ILE A 166 -4.54 -0.81 10.14
CA ILE A 166 -3.16 -1.13 9.76
C ILE A 166 -2.83 -2.51 10.31
N THR A 167 -2.15 -3.33 9.51
CA THR A 167 -1.66 -4.65 9.92
C THR A 167 -0.25 -4.89 9.41
N TRP A 168 0.43 -5.88 9.98
CA TRP A 168 1.71 -6.37 9.50
C TRP A 168 1.53 -7.79 8.93
N GLU A 169 2.07 -8.03 7.74
CA GLU A 169 2.12 -9.33 7.07
C GLU A 169 3.58 -9.74 6.78
N SER A 170 3.92 -11.03 7.00
CA SER A 170 5.29 -11.57 6.94
C SER A 170 5.37 -12.95 6.27
#